data_AF-A0A2M7EY71-F1
#
_entry.id   AF-A0A2M7EY71-F1
#
_cell.length_a   1.000
_cell.length_b   1.000
_cell.length_c   1.000
_cell.angle_alpha   90.00
_cell.angle_beta   90.00
_cell.angle_gamma   90.00
#
_symmetry.space_group_name_H-M   'P 1'
#
loop_
_entity.id
_entity.type
_entity.pdbx_description
1 polymer ?
#
loop_
_entity_poly.entity_id
_entity_poly.type
_entity_poly.pdbx_seq_one_letter_code
_entity_poly.pdbx_strand_id
1 'polypeptide(L)'
;MTLTRTWGVLIGLSLASTVLAAVVNAGQAGQLAMGAILLLAWIKAHLILKTYLKLGRIPSLLRGFDTLLGMTMIAMLGLAVAW
;
A
#
# COMPACT_ATOMS: atom_id res chain seq x y z
N MET A 1 -2.96 0.25 -17.57
CA MET A 1 -1.59 0.80 -17.49
C MET A 1 -0.63 -0.23 -18.05
N THR A 2 0.42 0.20 -18.75
CA THR A 2 1.51 -0.69 -19.17
C THR A 2 2.35 -1.11 -17.97
N LEU A 3 3.03 -2.25 -18.05
CA LEU A 3 3.88 -2.76 -16.97
C LEU A 3 4.94 -1.74 -16.53
N THR A 4 5.57 -1.06 -17.49
CA THR A 4 6.59 -0.03 -17.24
C THR A 4 6.04 1.18 -16.49
N ARG A 5 4.80 1.60 -16.77
CA ARG A 5 4.16 2.67 -16.00
C ARG A 5 3.88 2.24 -14.57
N THR A 6 3.36 1.02 -14.37
CA THR A 6 3.14 0.49 -13.02
C THR A 6 4.43 0.38 -12.23
N TRP A 7 5.52 -0.06 -12.86
CA TRP A 7 6.85 -0.08 -12.27
C TRP A 7 7.32 1.31 -11.82
N GLY A 8 7.19 2.32 -12.67
CA GLY A 8 7.55 3.70 -12.31
C GLY A 8 6.73 4.25 -11.13
N VAL A 9 5.43 3.93 -11.09
CA VAL A 9 4.56 4.27 -9.94
C VAL A 9 5.01 3.55 -8.66
N LEU A 10 5.40 2.27 -8.74
CA LEU A 10 5.91 1.52 -7.58
C LEU A 10 7.23 2.09 -7.04
N ILE A 11 8.10 2.58 -7.90
CA ILE A 11 9.31 3.30 -7.49
C ILE A 11 8.93 4.59 -6.75
N GLY A 12 8.05 5.41 -7.34
CA GLY A 12 7.59 6.65 -6.71
C GLY A 12 6.94 6.41 -5.34
N LEU A 13 6.07 5.40 -5.24
CA LEU A 13 5.45 4.98 -3.97
C LEU A 13 6.50 4.53 -2.95
N SER A 14 7.56 3.84 -3.38
CA SER A 14 8.61 3.37 -2.48
C SER A 14 9.45 4.53 -1.96
N LEU A 15 9.82 5.49 -2.81
CA LEU A 15 10.50 6.72 -2.39
C LEU A 15 9.64 7.52 -1.41
N ALA A 16 8.33 7.66 -1.68
CA ALA A 16 7.40 8.32 -0.78
C ALA A 16 7.34 7.64 0.60
N SER A 17 7.26 6.31 0.64
CA SER A 17 7.31 5.56 1.91
C SER A 17 8.62 5.75 2.66
N THR A 18 9.77 5.78 1.96
CA THR A 18 11.08 6.01 2.57
C THR A 18 11.19 7.40 3.18
N VAL A 19 10.74 8.44 2.47
CA VAL A 19 10.75 9.81 2.97
C VAL A 19 9.83 9.94 4.20
N LEU A 20 8.62 9.37 4.13
CA LEU A 20 7.70 9.35 5.28
C LEU A 20 8.32 8.65 6.50
N ALA A 21 8.95 7.50 6.31
CA ALA A 21 9.62 6.78 7.40
C ALA A 21 10.78 7.60 8.00
N ALA A 22 11.55 8.32 7.18
CA ALA A 22 12.62 9.19 7.67
C ALA A 22 12.07 10.34 8.53
N VAL A 23 10.95 10.96 8.11
CA VAL A 23 10.28 12.04 8.87
C VAL A 23 9.72 11.52 10.20
N VAL A 24 9.12 10.31 10.21
CA VAL A 24 8.65 9.67 11.45
C VAL A 24 9.82 9.43 12.42
N ASN A 25 10.93 8.87 11.95
CA ASN A 25 12.10 8.60 12.77
C ASN A 25 12.75 9.87 13.35
N ALA A 26 12.61 11.02 12.66
CA ALA A 26 13.05 12.32 13.16
C ALA A 26 12.17 12.88 14.30
N GLY A 27 11.18 12.11 14.78
CA GLY A 27 10.26 12.51 15.85
C GLY A 27 9.17 13.49 15.40
N GLN A 28 9.05 13.75 14.10
CA GLN A 28 8.19 14.80 13.54
C GLN A 28 6.79 14.31 13.18
N ALA A 29 6.51 13.01 13.28
CA ALA A 29 5.23 12.47 12.87
C ALA A 29 4.74 11.32 13.76
N GLY A 30 3.52 11.49 14.31
CA GLY A 30 2.81 10.50 15.13
C GLY A 30 1.93 9.54 14.30
N GLN A 31 0.81 9.08 14.89
CA GLN A 31 -0.10 8.07 14.32
C GLN A 31 -0.57 8.34 12.87
N LEU A 32 -0.68 9.61 12.47
CA LEU A 32 -1.05 9.99 11.10
C LEU A 32 -0.06 9.47 10.04
N ALA A 33 1.24 9.42 10.34
CA ALA A 33 2.22 8.93 9.38
C ALA A 33 2.22 7.41 9.26
N MET A 34 1.88 6.67 10.31
CA MET A 34 1.64 5.22 10.21
C MET A 34 0.46 4.94 9.28
N GLY A 35 -0.63 5.70 9.40
CA GLY A 35 -1.76 5.61 8.47
C GLY A 35 -1.38 5.90 7.02
N ALA A 36 -0.55 6.93 6.78
CA ALA A 36 -0.04 7.25 5.45
C ALA A 36 0.84 6.14 4.87
N ILE A 37 1.73 5.55 5.68
CA ILE A 37 2.57 4.42 5.26
C ILE A 37 1.71 3.20 4.91
N LEU A 38 0.69 2.89 5.71
CA LEU A 38 -0.26 1.81 5.45
C LEU A 38 -1.04 2.04 4.15
N LEU A 39 -1.50 3.27 3.90
CA LEU A 39 -2.15 3.64 2.64
C LEU A 39 -1.22 3.41 1.43
N LEU A 40 0.04 3.85 1.52
CA LEU A 40 1.03 3.62 0.47
C LEU A 40 1.28 2.12 0.24
N ALA A 41 1.38 1.33 1.30
CA ALA A 41 1.54 -0.12 1.22
C ALA A 41 0.33 -0.79 0.53
N TRP A 42 -0.89 -0.35 0.86
CA TRP A 42 -2.10 -0.85 0.22
C TRP A 42 -2.11 -0.57 -1.30
N ILE A 43 -1.82 0.67 -1.71
CA ILE A 43 -1.78 1.04 -3.13
C ILE A 43 -0.76 0.18 -3.89
N LYS A 44 0.44 -0.05 -3.32
CA LYS A 44 1.46 -0.92 -3.91
C LYS A 44 0.95 -2.35 -4.10
N ALA A 45 0.37 -2.94 -3.05
CA ALA A 45 -0.16 -4.31 -3.09
C ALA A 45 -1.26 -4.47 -4.15
N HIS A 46 -2.21 -3.52 -4.23
CA HIS A 46 -3.25 -3.54 -5.25
C HIS A 46 -2.68 -3.45 -6.68
N LEU A 47 -1.70 -2.57 -6.91
CA LEU A 47 -1.04 -2.44 -8.22
C LEU A 47 -0.32 -3.72 -8.65
N ILE A 48 0.34 -4.40 -7.72
CA ILE A 48 1.03 -5.68 -7.94
C ILE A 48 0.01 -6.78 -8.29
N LEU A 49 -1.05 -6.94 -7.49
CA LEU A 49 -2.13 -7.90 -7.75
C LEU A 49 -2.75 -7.68 -9.14
N LYS A 50 -3.13 -6.44 -9.43
CA LYS A 50 -3.81 -6.08 -10.67
C LYS A 50 -2.93 -6.24 -11.90
N THR A 51 -1.68 -5.76 -11.86
CA THR A 51 -0.82 -5.63 -13.04
C THR A 51 0.20 -6.77 -13.16
N TYR A 52 0.90 -7.10 -12.08
CA TYR A 52 1.98 -8.10 -12.11
C TYR A 52 1.43 -9.52 -12.05
N LEU A 53 0.45 -9.79 -11.17
CA LEU A 53 -0.25 -11.08 -11.15
C LEU A 53 -1.32 -11.19 -12.25
N LYS A 54 -1.51 -10.12 -13.05
CA LYS A 54 -2.49 -10.03 -14.14
C LYS A 54 -3.93 -10.32 -13.69
N LEU A 55 -4.23 -10.21 -12.39
CA LEU A 55 -5.58 -10.40 -11.85
C LEU A 55 -6.57 -9.36 -12.36
N GLY A 56 -6.10 -8.24 -12.92
CA GLY A 56 -6.94 -7.30 -13.65
C GLY A 56 -7.68 -7.92 -14.85
N ARG A 57 -7.25 -9.10 -15.34
CA ARG A 57 -7.97 -9.86 -16.38
C ARG A 57 -9.09 -10.74 -15.83
N ILE A 58 -9.13 -10.98 -14.52
CA ILE A 58 -10.10 -11.86 -13.84
C ILE A 58 -10.72 -11.08 -12.66
N PRO A 59 -11.79 -10.30 -12.92
CA PRO A 59 -12.33 -9.36 -11.92
C PRO A 59 -12.85 -10.03 -10.64
N SER A 60 -13.39 -11.24 -10.73
CA SER A 60 -13.88 -12.00 -9.57
C SER A 60 -12.76 -12.33 -8.59
N LEU A 61 -11.61 -12.77 -9.11
CA LEU A 61 -10.45 -13.13 -8.31
C LEU A 61 -9.79 -11.88 -7.70
N LEU A 62 -9.66 -10.80 -8.47
CA LEU A 62 -9.13 -9.53 -7.97
C LEU A 62 -9.95 -9.00 -6.79
N ARG A 63 -11.29 -9.05 -6.86
CA ARG A 63 -12.18 -8.63 -5.77
C ARG A 63 -12.00 -9.45 -4.49
N GLY A 64 -11.77 -10.76 -4.61
CA GLY A 64 -11.47 -11.62 -3.46
C GLY A 64 -10.19 -11.21 -2.76
N PHE A 65 -9.11 -11.00 -3.52
CA PHE A 65 -7.84 -10.52 -2.98
C PHE A 65 -7.94 -9.10 -2.41
N ASP A 66 -8.65 -8.19 -3.09
CA ASP A 66 -8.84 -6.82 -2.60
C ASP A 66 -9.62 -6.79 -1.27
N THR A 67 -10.61 -7.67 -1.09
CA THR A 67 -11.34 -7.83 0.17
C THR A 67 -10.40 -8.27 1.31
N LEU A 68 -9.62 -9.34 1.08
CA LEU A 68 -8.67 -9.86 2.07
C LEU A 68 -7.59 -8.82 2.39
N LEU A 69 -7.09 -8.12 1.37
CA LEU A 69 -6.11 -7.05 1.52
C LEU A 69 -6.69 -5.89 2.35
N GLY A 70 -7.93 -5.48 2.07
CA GLY A 70 -8.62 -4.45 2.86
C GLY A 70 -8.79 -4.85 4.32
N MET A 71 -9.23 -6.09 4.60
CA MET A 71 -9.30 -6.63 5.97
C MET A 71 -7.94 -6.60 6.67
N THR A 72 -6.87 -7.00 5.97
CA THR A 72 -5.50 -6.96 6.51
C THR A 72 -5.06 -5.54 6.84
N MET A 73 -5.36 -4.57 5.97
CA MET A 73 -5.02 -3.15 6.20
C MET A 73 -5.81 -2.56 7.37
N ILE A 74 -7.09 -2.91 7.51
CA ILE A 74 -7.91 -2.49 8.67
C ILE A 74 -7.35 -3.06 9.97
N ALA A 75 -6.99 -4.35 9.98
CA ALA A 75 -6.38 -4.97 11.17
C ALA A 75 -5.06 -4.31 11.55
N MET A 76 -4.21 -4.02 10.56
CA MET A 76 -2.93 -3.30 10.76
C MET A 76 -3.14 -1.87 11.26
N LEU A 77 -4.14 -1.15 10.73
CA LEU A 77 -4.52 0.17 11.23
C LEU A 77 -5.00 0.10 12.68
N GLY A 78 -5.83 -0.90 13.03
CA GLY A 78 -6.28 -1.13 14.39
C GLY A 78 -5.12 -1.35 15.35
N LEU A 79 -4.13 -2.16 14.95
CA LEU A 79 -2.89 -2.36 15.71
C LEU A 79 -2.09 -1.07 15.86
N ALA A 80 -1.95 -0.28 14.78
CA ALA A 80 -1.19 0.97 14.80
C ALA A 80 -1.81 2.06 15.69
N VAL A 81 -3.12 2.02 15.93
CA VAL A 81 -3.82 2.96 16.83
C VAL A 81 -3.91 2.43 18.26
N ALA A 82 -3.90 1.10 18.45
CA ALA A 82 -3.95 0.48 19.77
C ALA A 82 -2.61 0.50 20.51
N TRP A 83 -1.50 0.67 19.77
CA TRP A 83 -0.15 0.87 20.30
C TRP A 83 0.16 2.37 20.47
#